data_AF-A0A7S1CQC4-F1
#
_entry.id   AF-A0A7S1CQC4-F1
#
_cell.length_a   1.000
_cell.length_b   1.000
_cell.length_c   1.000
_cell.angle_alpha   90.00
_cell.angle_beta   90.00
_cell.angle_gamma   90.00
#
_symmetry.space_group_name_H-M   'P 1'
#
loop_
_entity.id
_entity.type
_entity.pdbx_description
1 polymer ?
#
loop_
_entity_poly.entity_id
_entity_poly.type
_entity_poly.pdbx_seq_one_letter_code
_entity_poly.pdbx_strand_id
1 'polypeptide(L)'
;ALRSALKASGLPEDAVQLVETREEVRELLSLDEYIDLVIPRGSNALVRSIKENTRIPVLGHADGVCHVYVDNTADVSKAVHVVVDAKTHYPAACNAAETLLVHESAVSTVLPAIGEALAKAGVAMRADETCLPHLPAEA
;
A
#
# COMPACT_ATOMS: atom_id res chain seq x y z
N ALA A 1 -8.91 -23.57 -19.88
CA ALA A 1 -10.14 -22.75 -19.76
C ALA A 1 -10.05 -21.45 -20.56
N LEU A 2 -9.10 -20.55 -20.25
CA LEU A 2 -8.96 -19.25 -20.94
C LEU A 2 -8.81 -19.36 -22.47
N ARG A 3 -7.87 -20.18 -22.98
CA ARG A 3 -7.69 -20.37 -24.44
C ARG A 3 -8.95 -20.88 -25.14
N SER A 4 -9.63 -21.86 -24.55
CA SER A 4 -10.89 -22.40 -25.06
C SER A 4 -12.00 -21.34 -25.11
N ALA A 5 -12.06 -20.44 -24.12
CA ALA A 5 -13.02 -19.34 -24.09
C ALA A 5 -12.70 -18.26 -25.14
N LEU A 6 -11.42 -17.95 -25.37
CA LEU A 6 -10.98 -17.06 -26.45
C LEU A 6 -11.40 -17.63 -27.81
N LYS A 7 -11.12 -18.92 -28.06
CA LYS A 7 -11.52 -19.63 -29.28
C LYS A 7 -13.03 -19.58 -29.52
N ALA A 8 -13.83 -19.91 -28.50
CA ALA A 8 -15.28 -19.88 -28.59
C ALA A 8 -15.83 -18.48 -28.87
N SER A 9 -15.09 -17.44 -28.49
CA SER A 9 -15.42 -16.02 -28.73
C SER A 9 -14.88 -15.48 -30.06
N GLY A 10 -14.22 -16.30 -30.88
CA GLY A 10 -13.62 -15.88 -32.15
C GLY A 10 -12.36 -15.01 -32.00
N LEU A 11 -11.73 -15.02 -30.83
CA LEU A 11 -10.48 -14.30 -30.54
C LEU A 11 -9.26 -15.20 -30.74
N PRO A 12 -8.06 -14.63 -30.99
CA PRO A 12 -6.83 -15.40 -31.07
C PRO A 12 -6.59 -16.21 -29.78
N GLU A 13 -6.35 -17.51 -29.91
CA GLU A 13 -6.14 -18.41 -28.77
C GLU A 13 -4.88 -18.07 -27.96
N ASP A 14 -3.95 -17.35 -28.59
CA ASP A 14 -2.65 -16.96 -28.05
C ASP A 14 -2.62 -15.51 -27.54
N ALA A 15 -3.76 -14.83 -27.48
CA ALA A 15 -3.87 -13.47 -26.94
C ALA A 15 -3.54 -13.39 -25.44
N VAL A 16 -3.57 -14.52 -24.72
CA VAL A 16 -3.15 -14.64 -23.32
C VAL A 16 -2.15 -15.78 -23.23
N GLN A 17 -0.90 -15.44 -22.93
CA GLN A 17 0.19 -16.40 -22.75
C GLN A 17 0.64 -16.42 -21.29
N LEU A 18 1.09 -17.59 -20.83
CA LEU A 18 1.68 -17.76 -19.52
C LEU A 18 3.18 -18.02 -19.70
N VAL A 19 3.98 -17.25 -18.99
CA VAL A 19 5.44 -17.44 -18.87
C VAL A 19 5.68 -18.30 -17.64
N GLU A 20 6.45 -19.37 -17.77
CA GLU A 20 6.53 -20.42 -16.74
C GLU A 20 7.76 -20.27 -15.85
N THR A 21 8.83 -19.63 -16.35
CA THR A 21 10.09 -19.52 -15.60
C THR A 21 10.50 -18.07 -15.30
N ARG A 22 11.28 -17.90 -14.23
CA ARG A 22 11.82 -16.57 -13.86
C ARG A 22 12.89 -16.07 -14.82
N GLU A 23 13.60 -16.97 -15.50
CA GLU A 23 14.64 -16.62 -16.47
C GLU A 23 14.02 -15.99 -17.71
N GLU A 24 12.92 -16.56 -18.21
CA GLU A 24 12.12 -16.01 -19.32
C GLU A 24 11.63 -14.59 -19.02
N VAL A 25 11.27 -14.27 -17.78
CA VAL A 25 10.82 -12.91 -17.40
C VAL A 25 11.91 -11.86 -17.66
N ARG A 26 13.19 -12.18 -17.44
CA ARG A 26 14.28 -11.22 -17.70
C ARG A 26 14.44 -10.94 -19.19
N GLU A 27 14.38 -11.98 -20.01
CA GLU A 27 14.44 -11.83 -21.46
C GLU A 27 13.23 -11.03 -21.96
N LEU A 28 12.05 -11.30 -21.42
CA LEU A 28 10.81 -10.61 -21.75
C LEU A 28 10.88 -9.10 -21.45
N LEU A 29 11.53 -8.70 -20.37
CA LEU A 29 11.76 -7.29 -20.04
C LEU A 29 12.70 -6.55 -21.00
N SER A 30 13.37 -7.27 -21.92
CA SER A 30 14.20 -6.68 -22.99
C SER A 30 13.46 -6.52 -24.33
N LEU A 31 12.23 -7.00 -24.44
CA LEU A 31 11.45 -7.03 -25.68
C LEU A 31 10.61 -5.76 -25.88
N ASP A 32 11.21 -4.58 -25.75
CA ASP A 32 10.51 -3.28 -25.89
C ASP A 32 9.98 -2.98 -27.29
N GLU A 33 10.32 -3.79 -28.29
CA GLU A 33 9.70 -3.76 -29.62
C GLU A 33 8.31 -4.44 -29.64
N TYR A 34 8.05 -5.37 -28.73
CA TYR A 34 6.84 -6.22 -28.72
C TYR A 34 5.94 -5.96 -27.52
N ILE A 35 6.46 -5.32 -26.46
CA ILE A 35 5.76 -5.14 -25.20
C ILE A 35 5.64 -3.66 -24.91
N ASP A 36 4.41 -3.16 -24.95
CA ASP A 36 4.11 -1.75 -24.74
C ASP A 36 4.07 -1.35 -23.25
N LEU A 37 3.80 -2.31 -22.36
CA LEU A 37 3.61 -2.03 -20.93
C LEU A 37 3.91 -3.25 -20.05
N VAL A 38 4.61 -3.02 -18.94
CA VAL A 38 4.78 -4.00 -17.86
C VAL A 38 4.04 -3.54 -16.60
N ILE A 39 3.26 -4.44 -15.99
CA ILE A 39 2.54 -4.20 -14.74
C ILE A 39 3.07 -5.14 -13.65
N PRO A 40 4.14 -4.76 -12.94
CA PRO A 40 4.69 -5.60 -11.89
C PRO A 40 3.77 -5.57 -10.66
N ARG A 41 3.46 -6.77 -10.13
CA ARG A 41 2.70 -6.94 -8.89
C ARG A 41 3.55 -7.73 -7.90
N GLY A 42 3.86 -7.14 -6.77
CA GLY A 42 4.73 -7.75 -5.77
C GLY A 42 5.40 -6.71 -4.89
N SER A 43 6.56 -7.05 -4.33
CA SER A 43 7.30 -6.19 -3.42
C SER A 43 7.87 -4.95 -4.10
N ASN A 44 8.13 -3.90 -3.32
CA ASN A 44 8.81 -2.69 -3.79
C ASN A 44 10.16 -3.00 -4.45
N ALA A 45 10.89 -3.98 -3.92
CA ALA A 45 12.16 -4.44 -4.50
C ALA A 45 11.98 -5.02 -5.91
N LEU A 46 10.91 -5.80 -6.14
CA LEU A 46 10.58 -6.33 -7.47
C LEU A 46 10.23 -5.19 -8.44
N VAL A 47 9.35 -4.28 -8.02
CA VAL A 47 8.92 -3.15 -8.87
C VAL A 47 10.10 -2.26 -9.23
N ARG A 48 10.97 -1.93 -8.26
CA ARG A 48 12.19 -1.14 -8.50
C ARG A 48 13.17 -1.85 -9.43
N SER A 49 13.45 -3.13 -9.16
CA SER A 49 14.33 -3.93 -10.03
C SER A 49 13.83 -3.97 -11.47
N ILE A 50 12.52 -4.15 -11.70
CA ILE A 50 11.98 -4.13 -13.06
C ILE A 50 12.15 -2.74 -13.70
N LYS A 51 11.76 -1.66 -12.99
CA LYS A 51 11.90 -0.28 -13.48
C LYS A 51 13.35 0.08 -13.85
N GLU A 52 14.33 -0.41 -13.11
CA GLU A 52 15.75 -0.14 -13.35
C GLU A 52 16.34 -0.95 -14.51
N ASN A 53 15.71 -2.05 -14.92
CA ASN A 53 16.28 -3.03 -15.86
C ASN A 53 15.47 -3.19 -17.17
N THR A 54 14.50 -2.32 -17.45
CA THR A 54 13.71 -2.36 -18.70
C THR A 54 13.56 -0.98 -19.33
N ARG A 55 13.46 -0.95 -20.67
CA ARG A 55 13.07 0.23 -21.45
C ARG A 55 11.56 0.33 -21.63
N ILE A 56 10.83 -0.76 -21.35
CA ILE A 56 9.37 -0.82 -21.48
C ILE A 56 8.73 0.09 -20.42
N PRO A 57 7.70 0.88 -20.75
CA PRO A 57 6.93 1.60 -19.76
C PRO A 57 6.44 0.68 -18.62
N VAL A 58 6.62 1.11 -17.37
CA VAL A 58 6.24 0.31 -16.18
C VAL A 58 5.16 1.02 -15.38
N LEU A 59 3.98 0.39 -15.26
CA LEU A 59 2.88 0.88 -14.43
C LEU A 59 2.87 0.16 -13.07
N GLY A 60 3.35 0.85 -12.03
CA GLY A 60 3.33 0.33 -10.66
C GLY A 60 3.78 1.36 -9.63
N HIS A 61 3.36 1.17 -8.39
CA HIS A 61 3.78 1.96 -7.23
C HIS A 61 4.98 1.29 -6.54
N ALA A 62 5.99 2.07 -6.18
CA ALA A 62 7.21 1.57 -5.57
C ALA A 62 7.27 1.78 -4.05
N ASP A 63 6.35 2.57 -3.49
CA ASP A 63 6.29 2.93 -2.08
C ASP A 63 4.82 3.13 -1.65
N GLY A 64 4.57 2.96 -0.35
CA GLY A 64 3.24 2.95 0.26
C GLY A 64 3.22 3.61 1.64
N VAL A 65 3.82 4.80 1.76
CA VAL A 65 3.87 5.54 3.03
C VAL A 65 2.67 6.48 3.11
N CYS A 66 1.55 5.98 3.63
CA CYS A 66 0.32 6.74 3.74
C CYS A 66 0.22 7.51 5.07
N HIS A 67 -0.35 8.70 5.01
CA HIS A 67 -0.49 9.60 6.16
C HIS A 67 -1.97 9.86 6.43
N VAL A 68 -2.34 9.94 7.71
CA VAL A 68 -3.63 10.45 8.15
C VAL A 68 -3.40 11.73 8.94
N TYR A 69 -4.10 12.80 8.59
CA TYR A 69 -4.06 14.06 9.33
C TYR A 69 -5.35 14.27 10.13
N VAL A 70 -5.21 14.52 11.42
CA VAL A 70 -6.31 14.81 12.36
C VAL A 70 -6.29 16.30 12.66
N ASP A 71 -7.28 17.01 12.12
CA ASP A 71 -7.49 18.44 12.36
C ASP A 71 -8.08 18.73 13.75
N ASN A 72 -7.96 19.97 14.22
CA ASN A 72 -8.54 20.40 15.50
C ASN A 72 -10.07 20.32 15.55
N THR A 73 -10.74 20.35 14.39
CA THR A 73 -12.20 20.24 14.29
C THR A 73 -12.70 18.80 14.13
N ALA A 74 -11.79 17.81 14.13
CA ALA A 74 -12.15 16.43 13.92
C ALA A 74 -13.06 15.89 15.03
N ASP A 75 -14.14 15.23 14.63
CA ASP A 75 -14.97 14.45 15.56
C ASP A 75 -14.17 13.25 16.07
N VAL A 76 -14.10 13.10 17.40
CA VAL A 76 -13.24 12.10 18.05
C VAL A 76 -13.61 10.68 17.62
N SER A 77 -14.90 10.34 17.61
CA SER A 77 -15.35 8.99 17.27
C SER A 77 -15.06 8.64 15.81
N LYS A 78 -15.27 9.57 14.88
CA LYS A 78 -14.92 9.38 13.47
C LYS A 78 -13.42 9.26 13.27
N ALA A 79 -12.63 10.12 13.94
CA ALA A 79 -11.17 10.09 13.84
C ALA A 79 -10.61 8.74 14.30
N VAL A 80 -11.09 8.23 15.45
CA VAL A 80 -10.72 6.89 15.95
C VAL A 80 -11.05 5.81 14.93
N HIS A 81 -12.28 5.80 14.40
CA HIS A 81 -12.70 4.79 13.43
C HIS A 81 -11.84 4.80 12.16
N VAL A 82 -11.62 5.98 11.56
CA VAL A 82 -10.84 6.13 10.34
C VAL A 82 -9.38 5.74 10.56
N VAL A 83 -8.75 6.18 11.64
CA VAL A 83 -7.33 5.89 11.91
C VAL A 83 -7.11 4.41 12.17
N VAL A 84 -7.97 3.77 12.97
CA VAL A 84 -7.87 2.34 13.28
C VAL A 84 -8.08 1.51 12.02
N ASP A 85 -9.12 1.79 11.23
CA ASP A 85 -9.38 1.05 9.99
C ASP A 85 -8.21 1.20 9.01
N ALA A 86 -7.74 2.44 8.80
CA ALA A 86 -6.63 2.73 7.90
C ALA A 86 -5.34 2.01 8.28
N LYS A 87 -5.09 1.72 9.57
CA LYS A 87 -3.90 0.98 10.00
C LYS A 87 -4.10 -0.53 10.06
N THR A 88 -5.26 -0.98 10.56
CA THR A 88 -5.42 -2.34 11.08
C THR A 88 -6.22 -3.28 10.16
N HIS A 89 -6.96 -2.75 9.19
CA HIS A 89 -7.77 -3.58 8.29
C HIS A 89 -6.91 -4.58 7.49
N TYR A 90 -5.85 -4.07 6.85
CA TYR A 90 -4.86 -4.91 6.18
C TYR A 90 -3.46 -4.26 6.28
N PRO A 91 -2.72 -4.49 7.38
CA PRO A 91 -1.47 -3.78 7.67
C PRO A 91 -0.35 -3.96 6.63
N ALA A 92 -0.41 -5.04 5.83
CA ALA A 92 0.57 -5.31 4.78
C ALA A 92 0.22 -4.65 3.43
N ALA A 93 -0.95 -4.01 3.32
CA ALA A 93 -1.34 -3.28 2.13
C ALA A 93 -0.48 -2.01 1.97
N CYS A 94 -0.14 -1.67 0.73
CA CYS A 94 0.62 -0.45 0.41
C CYS A 94 -0.12 0.86 0.72
N ASN A 95 -1.42 0.80 1.04
CA ASN A 95 -2.23 1.96 1.38
C ASN A 95 -2.58 2.02 2.88
N ALA A 96 -2.03 1.12 3.70
CA ALA A 96 -2.21 1.20 5.14
C ALA A 96 -1.53 2.46 5.69
N ALA A 97 -2.15 3.11 6.67
CA ALA A 97 -1.60 4.30 7.30
C ALA A 97 -0.28 3.95 8.01
N GLU A 98 0.77 4.73 7.77
CA GLU A 98 2.08 4.57 8.43
C GLU A 98 2.41 5.77 9.33
N THR A 99 1.82 6.93 9.07
CA THR A 99 2.07 8.14 9.85
C THR A 99 0.76 8.84 10.21
N LEU A 100 0.58 9.11 11.50
CA LEU A 100 -0.52 9.93 12.01
C LEU A 100 0.03 11.32 12.31
N LEU A 101 -0.51 12.33 11.65
CA LEU A 101 -0.24 13.74 11.91
C LEU A 101 -1.41 14.32 12.69
N VAL A 102 -1.15 15.01 13.79
CA VAL A 102 -2.21 15.57 14.64
C VAL A 102 -1.98 17.06 14.76
N HIS A 103 -3.03 17.85 14.54
CA HIS A 103 -3.00 19.28 14.82
C HIS A 103 -2.68 19.49 16.32
N GLU A 104 -1.80 20.44 16.65
CA GLU A 104 -1.34 20.67 18.03
C GLU A 104 -2.49 20.80 19.04
N SER A 105 -3.52 21.60 18.72
CA SER A 105 -4.72 21.74 19.55
C SER A 105 -5.58 20.48 19.71
N ALA A 106 -5.39 19.44 18.89
CA ALA A 106 -6.06 18.13 18.99
C ALA A 106 -5.27 17.10 19.79
N VAL A 107 -4.01 17.39 20.15
CA VAL A 107 -3.12 16.46 20.85
C VAL A 107 -3.66 16.06 22.22
N SER A 108 -4.28 16.98 22.95
CA SER A 108 -4.84 16.68 24.28
C SER A 108 -6.29 16.20 24.23
N THR A 109 -7.00 16.39 23.11
CA THR A 109 -8.45 16.16 23.01
C THR A 109 -8.82 14.94 22.18
N VAL A 110 -8.13 14.68 21.06
CA VAL A 110 -8.46 13.62 20.11
C VAL A 110 -7.46 12.47 20.16
N LEU A 111 -6.15 12.79 20.23
CA LEU A 111 -5.08 11.80 20.21
C LEU A 111 -5.18 10.72 21.31
N PRO A 112 -5.57 11.02 22.57
CA PRO A 112 -5.63 9.98 23.60
C PRO A 112 -6.58 8.84 23.24
N ALA A 113 -7.76 9.16 22.68
CA ALA A 113 -8.74 8.16 22.26
C ALA A 113 -8.24 7.32 21.08
N ILE A 114 -7.53 7.93 20.14
CA ILE A 114 -6.90 7.23 19.02
C ILE A 114 -5.80 6.30 19.53
N GLY A 115 -4.91 6.79 20.39
CA GLY A 115 -3.81 6.03 20.96
C GLY A 115 -4.27 4.81 21.74
N GLU A 116 -5.32 4.96 22.56
CA GLU A 116 -5.90 3.83 23.29
C GLU A 116 -6.49 2.77 22.33
N ALA A 117 -7.19 3.20 21.28
CA ALA A 117 -7.77 2.28 20.31
C ALA A 117 -6.70 1.54 19.49
N LEU A 118 -5.63 2.23 19.09
CA LEU A 118 -4.48 1.63 18.40
C LEU A 118 -3.73 0.63 19.29
N ALA A 119 -3.50 0.98 20.56
CA ALA A 119 -2.86 0.09 21.52
C ALA A 119 -3.68 -1.18 21.75
N LYS A 120 -5.01 -1.05 21.90
CA LYS A 120 -5.93 -2.21 22.00
C LYS A 120 -5.90 -3.10 20.76
N ALA A 121 -5.63 -2.53 19.58
CA ALA A 121 -5.47 -3.27 18.33
C ALA A 121 -4.06 -3.88 18.16
N GLY A 122 -3.17 -3.75 19.15
CA GLY A 122 -1.81 -4.29 19.11
C GLY A 122 -0.84 -3.49 18.24
N VAL A 123 -1.16 -2.22 17.95
CA VAL A 123 -0.29 -1.34 17.16
C VAL A 123 0.76 -0.71 18.08
N ALA A 124 2.03 -0.99 17.80
CA ALA A 124 3.15 -0.30 18.43
C ALA A 124 3.27 1.13 17.85
N MET A 125 3.23 2.14 18.70
CA MET A 125 3.26 3.54 18.29
C MET A 125 4.64 4.16 18.57
N ARG A 126 5.09 5.02 17.66
CA ARG A 126 6.27 5.87 17.87
C ARG A 126 5.81 7.31 17.76
N ALA A 127 6.15 8.11 18.76
CA ALA A 127 5.67 9.48 18.89
C ALA A 127 6.81 10.44 19.22
N ASP A 128 6.64 11.70 18.82
CA ASP A 128 7.50 12.79 19.25
C ASP A 128 7.23 13.17 20.72
N GLU A 129 8.04 14.08 21.26
CA GLU A 129 7.96 14.55 22.64
C GLU A 129 6.62 15.23 22.97
N THR A 130 5.95 15.81 21.98
CA THR A 130 4.66 16.48 22.16
C THR A 130 3.51 15.48 22.28
N CYS A 131 3.54 14.41 21.49
CA CYS A 131 2.48 13.41 21.44
C CYS A 131 2.64 12.31 22.51
N LEU A 132 3.87 11.96 22.87
CA LEU A 132 4.19 10.85 23.78
C LEU A 132 3.45 10.93 25.14
N PRO A 133 3.34 12.09 25.82
CA PRO A 133 2.62 12.19 27.10
C PRO A 133 1.12 11.90 27.02
N HIS A 134 0.55 11.91 25.81
CA HIS A 134 -0.88 11.74 25.54
C HIS A 134 -1.22 10.32 25.05
N LEU A 135 -0.23 9.44 24.94
CA LEU A 135 -0.39 8.05 24.54
C LEU A 135 -0.25 7.10 25.74
N PRO A 136 -0.85 5.90 25.68
CA PRO A 136 -0.73 4.93 26.76
C PRO A 136 0.73 4.47 26.94
N ALA A 137 1.13 4.15 28.18
CA ALA A 137 2.52 3.83 28.53
C ALA A 137 3.05 2.52 27.93
N GLU A 138 2.17 1.65 27.43
CA GLU A 138 2.48 0.36 26.80
C GLU A 138 2.39 0.42 25.25
N ALA A 139 2.32 1.64 24.70
CA ALA A 139 2.28 1.94 23.27
C ALA A 139 3.60 1.69 22.54
#